data_AF-F8AJD1-F1
#
_entry.id   AF-F8AJD1-F1
#
_cell.length_a   1.000
_cell.length_b   1.000
_cell.length_c   1.000
_cell.angle_alpha   90.00
_cell.angle_beta   90.00
_cell.angle_gamma   90.00
#
_symmetry.space_group_name_H-M   'P 1'
#
loop_
_entity.id
_entity.type
_entity.pdbx_description
1 polymer ?
#
loop_
_entity_poly.entity_id
_entity_poly.type
_entity_poly.pdbx_seq_one_letter_code
_entity_poly.pdbx_strand_id
1 'polypeptide(L)' 'MGIRLRMWVSIVLFFLWLITGISGTVLLLGPLFPSLPVSLMDTIHMYAGFAFFGLSVVHIALNWGALKSYFRKVF' A
#
# COMPACT_ATOMS: atom_id res chain seq x y z
N MET A 1 21.30 2.95 11.18
CA MET A 1 20.81 2.77 9.79
C MET A 1 19.36 2.28 9.72
N GLY A 2 18.95 1.29 10.51
CA GLY A 2 17.60 0.68 10.44
C GLY A 2 16.39 1.61 10.68
N ILE A 3 16.50 2.63 11.54
CA ILE A 3 15.38 3.57 11.81
C ILE A 3 15.02 4.41 10.57
N ARG A 4 16.04 4.87 9.82
CA ARG A 4 15.82 5.63 8.59
C ARG A 4 15.15 4.75 7.52
N LEU A 5 15.61 3.51 7.36
CA LEU A 5 15.01 2.54 6.44
C LEU A 5 13.54 2.24 6.79
N ARG A 6 13.23 2.02 8.07
CA ARG A 6 11.85 1.82 8.54
C ARG A 6 10.94 2.97 8.16
N MET A 7 11.36 4.21 8.40
CA MET A 7 10.57 5.40 8.04
C MET A 7 10.37 5.51 6.53
N TRP A 8 11.42 5.32 5.73
CA TRP A 8 11.31 5.36 4.27
C TRP A 8 10.33 4.34 3.73
N VAL A 9 10.41 3.09 4.19
CA VAL A 9 9.48 2.02 3.80
C VAL A 9 8.03 2.41 4.16
N SER A 10 7.79 2.97 5.36
CA SER A 10 6.45 3.44 5.75
C SER A 10 5.93 4.57 4.87
N ILE A 11 6.77 5.55 4.55
CA ILE A 11 6.38 6.69 3.71
C ILE A 11 6.03 6.22 2.30
N VAL A 12 6.88 5.37 1.71
CA VAL A 12 6.61 4.81 0.37
C VAL A 12 5.34 3.97 0.37
N LEU A 13 5.12 3.15 1.40
CA LEU A 13 3.86 2.41 1.56
C LEU A 13 2.64 3.31 1.64
N PHE A 14 2.72 4.42 2.36
CA PHE A 14 1.63 5.37 2.44
C PHE A 14 1.26 5.96 1.07
N PHE A 15 2.25 6.34 0.26
CA PHE A 15 2.00 6.83 -1.10
C PHE A 15 1.45 5.74 -2.03
N LEU A 16 1.97 4.52 -1.96
CA LEU A 16 1.44 3.38 -2.71
C LEU A 16 -0.02 3.08 -2.33
N TRP A 17 -0.35 3.16 -1.04
CA TRP A 17 -1.72 3.03 -0.55
C TRP A 17 -2.64 4.13 -1.10
N LEU A 18 -2.20 5.39 -1.11
CA LEU A 18 -2.97 6.49 -1.72
C LEU A 18 -3.20 6.26 -3.22
N ILE A 19 -2.17 5.88 -3.97
CA ILE A 19 -2.26 5.64 -5.42
C ILE A 19 -3.22 4.48 -5.71
N THR A 20 -3.13 3.39 -4.95
CA THR A 20 -4.02 2.22 -5.11
C THR A 20 -5.44 2.53 -4.69
N GLY A 21 -5.65 3.33 -3.64
CA GLY A 21 -6.97 3.81 -3.23
C GLY A 21 -7.64 4.70 -4.30
N ILE A 22 -6.90 5.65 -4.87
CA ILE A 22 -7.41 6.54 -5.93
C ILE A 22 -7.73 5.73 -7.19
N SER A 23 -6.79 4.93 -7.68
CA SER A 23 -7.00 4.11 -8.89
C SER A 23 -8.13 3.10 -8.69
N GLY A 24 -8.23 2.46 -7.52
CA GLY A 24 -9.33 1.55 -7.19
C GLY A 24 -10.69 2.25 -7.14
N THR A 25 -10.74 3.50 -6.65
CA THR A 25 -11.98 4.30 -6.68
C THR A 25 -12.40 4.62 -8.11
N VAL A 26 -11.46 4.98 -8.99
CA VAL A 26 -11.77 5.22 -10.40
C VAL A 26 -12.27 3.96 -11.09
N LEU A 27 -11.66 2.80 -10.81
CA LEU A 27 -12.12 1.51 -11.36
C LEU A 27 -13.54 1.15 -10.89
N LEU A 28 -13.84 1.40 -9.61
CA LEU A 28 -15.17 1.18 -9.04
C LEU A 28 -16.24 2.06 -9.70
N LEU A 29 -15.91 3.32 -9.97
CA LEU A 29 -16.82 4.30 -10.57
C LEU A 29 -16.85 4.26 -12.11
N GLY A 30 -15.87 3.61 -12.74
CA GLY A 30 -15.73 3.51 -14.20
C GLY A 30 -17.01 3.10 -14.95
N PRO A 31 -17.76 2.08 -14.48
CA PRO A 31 -19.04 1.69 -15.10
C PRO A 31 -20.11 2.78 -15.08
N LEU A 32 -20.05 3.73 -14.15
CA LEU A 32 -21.01 4.83 -14.01
C LEU A 32 -20.60 6.07 -14.81
N PHE A 33 -19.30 6.26 -15.04
CA PHE A 33 -18.73 7.45 -15.68
C PHE A 33 -17.78 7.04 -16.81
N PRO A 34 -18.28 6.89 -18.05
CA PRO A 34 -17.48 6.39 -19.18
C PRO A 34 -16.34 7.34 -19.63
N SER A 35 -16.30 8.58 -19.14
CA SER A 35 -15.20 9.53 -19.38
C SER A 35 -13.96 9.25 -18.51
N LEU A 36 -14.05 8.37 -17.51
CA LEU A 36 -12.93 8.03 -16.64
C LEU A 36 -11.89 7.17 -17.38
N PRO A 37 -10.58 7.37 -17.10
CA PRO A 37 -9.51 6.64 -17.78
C PRO A 37 -9.32 5.24 -17.18
N VAL A 38 -10.33 4.37 -17.28
CA VAL A 38 -10.38 3.05 -16.62
C VAL A 38 -9.19 2.17 -17.00
N SER A 39 -8.81 2.07 -18.28
CA SER A 39 -7.69 1.21 -18.72
C SER A 39 -6.33 1.66 -18.15
N LEU A 40 -6.10 2.97 -18.07
CA LEU A 40 -4.89 3.51 -17.44
C LEU A 40 -4.90 3.23 -15.93
N MET A 41 -6.04 3.44 -15.28
CA MET A 41 -6.17 3.21 -13.84
C MET A 41 -6.05 1.74 -13.46
N ASP A 42 -6.49 0.82 -14.32
CA ASP A 42 -6.31 -0.63 -14.13
C ASP A 42 -4.83 -1.01 -14.11
N THR A 43 -4.09 -0.51 -15.10
CA THR A 43 -2.63 -0.71 -15.20
C THR A 43 -1.93 -0.15 -13.95
N ILE A 44 -2.25 1.09 -13.55
CA ILE A 44 -1.67 1.72 -12.36
C ILE A 44 -2.02 0.92 -11.09
N HIS A 45 -3.29 0.53 -10.93
CA HIS A 45 -3.77 -0.17 -9.75
C HIS A 45 -3.05 -1.52 -9.58
N MET A 46 -2.89 -2.27 -10.67
CA MET A 46 -2.23 -3.56 -10.66
C MET A 46 -0.76 -3.44 -10.24
N TYR A 47 0.03 -2.60 -10.91
CA TYR A 47 1.46 -2.48 -10.60
C TYR A 47 1.72 -1.83 -9.24
N ALA A 48 0.99 -0.77 -8.89
CA ALA A 48 1.10 -0.14 -7.58
C ALA A 48 0.64 -1.09 -6.46
N GLY A 49 -0.39 -1.91 -6.72
CA GLY A 49 -0.89 -2.94 -5.81
C GLY A 49 0.15 -4.03 -5.53
N PHE A 50 0.81 -4.55 -6.57
CA PHE A 50 1.91 -5.50 -6.38
C PHE A 50 3.08 -4.91 -5.58
N ALA A 51 3.48 -3.67 -5.90
CA ALA A 51 4.54 -2.98 -5.15
C ALA A 51 4.13 -2.75 -3.69
N PHE A 52 2.89 -2.34 -3.45
CA PHE A 52 2.34 -2.13 -2.11
C PHE A 52 2.36 -3.43 -1.29
N PHE A 53 1.89 -4.54 -1.87
CA PHE A 53 1.87 -5.83 -1.20
C PHE A 53 3.28 -6.32 -0.87
N GLY A 54 4.20 -6.29 -1.84
CA GLY A 54 5.58 -6.71 -1.61
C GLY A 54 6.28 -5.88 -0.54
N LEU A 55 6.11 -4.56 -0.57
CA LEU A 55 6.72 -3.66 0.40
C LEU A 55 6.07 -3.78 1.79
N SER A 56 4.80 -4.21 1.88
CA SER A 56 4.10 -4.46 3.15
C SER A 56 4.74 -5.62 3.91
N VAL A 57 5.16 -6.67 3.21
CA VAL A 57 5.91 -7.78 3.81
C VAL A 57 7.24 -7.29 4.41
N VAL A 58 7.98 -6.46 3.67
CA VAL A 58 9.23 -5.85 4.15
C VAL A 58 8.96 -4.96 5.37
N HIS A 59 7.89 -4.17 5.34
CA HIS A 59 7.50 -3.31 6.47
C HIS A 59 7.18 -4.14 7.71
N ILE A 60 6.41 -5.22 7.60
CA ILE A 60 6.12 -6.12 8.72
C ILE A 60 7.42 -6.72 9.26
N ALA A 61 8.31 -7.20 8.39
CA ALA A 61 9.58 -7.79 8.80
C ALA A 61 10.46 -6.78 9.58
N LEU A 62 10.57 -5.55 9.09
CA LEU A 62 11.32 -4.48 9.75
C LEU A 62 10.70 -4.03 11.09
N ASN A 63 9.40 -4.24 11.27
CA ASN A 63 8.65 -3.88 12.47
C ASN A 63 8.27 -5.08 13.36
N TRP A 64 8.80 -6.27 13.07
CA TRP A 64 8.43 -7.53 13.72
C TRP A 64 8.62 -7.51 15.25
N GLY A 65 9.67 -6.85 15.73
CA GLY A 65 9.92 -6.70 17.17
C GLY A 65 8.83 -5.88 17.87
N ALA A 66 8.40 -4.78 17.25
CA ALA A 66 7.30 -3.95 17.77
C ALA A 66 5.98 -4.72 17.73
N LEU A 67 5.71 -5.43 16.63
CA LEU A 67 4.52 -6.26 16.47
C LEU A 67 4.42 -7.33 17.56
N LYS A 68 5.50 -8.09 17.82
CA LYS A 68 5.55 -9.07 18.92
C LYS A 68 5.30 -8.44 20.29
N SER A 69 5.83 -7.24 20.53
CA SER A 69 5.62 -6.51 21.78
C SER A 69 4.15 -6.12 21.99
N TYR A 70 3.45 -5.70 20.92
CA TYR A 70 2.01 -5.44 20.98
C TYR A 70 1.21 -6.70 21.29
N PHE A 71 1.48 -7.81 20.59
CA PHE A 71 0.75 -9.06 20.83
C PHE A 71 0.99 -9.63 22.24
N ARG A 72 2.20 -9.52 22.79
CA ARG A 72 2.48 -9.93 24.19
C ARG A 72 1.75 -9.11 25.26
N LYS A 73 1.17 -7.95 24.92
CA LYS A 73 0.35 -7.16 25.84
C LYS A 73 -1.15 -7.47 25.72
N VAL A 74 -1.54 -8.21 24.68
CA VAL A 74 -2.93 -8.57 24.38
C VAL A 74 -3.26 -9.99 24.86
N PHE A 75 -2.23 -10.83 25.07
CA PHE A 75 -2.31 -12.15 25.70
C PHE A 75 -1.59 -12.12 27.05
#